data_AF-T0YVS1-F1
#
_entry.id   AF-T0YVS1-F1
#
_cell.length_a   1.000
_cell.length_b   1.000
_cell.length_c   1.000
_cell.angle_alpha   90.00
_cell.angle_beta   90.00
_cell.angle_gamma   90.00
#
_symmetry.space_group_name_H-M   'P 1'
#
loop_
_entity.id
_entity.type
_entity.pdbx_description
1 polymer ?
#
loop_
_entity_poly.entity_id
_entity_poly.type
_entity_poly.pdbx_seq_one_letter_code
_entity_poly.pdbx_strand_id
1 'polypeptide(L)' 'KRDIKAELDETLMEQFHGTVSLPFEPGEHRRIAVKIVDDRGIESLKVITLE' A
#
# COMPACT_ATOMS: atom_id res chain seq x y z
N LYS A 1 -4.23 25.58 -7.47
CA LYS A 1 -4.14 24.11 -7.28
C LYS A 1 -2.73 23.82 -6.78
N ARG A 2 -2.55 23.51 -5.49
CA ARG A 2 -1.24 23.05 -4.98
C ARG A 2 -1.34 21.54 -4.92
N ASP A 3 -0.84 20.88 -5.95
CA ASP A 3 -0.60 19.44 -5.88
C ASP A 3 0.50 19.24 -4.84
N ILE A 4 0.15 18.63 -3.71
CA ILE A 4 1.14 18.25 -2.71
C ILE A 4 1.88 17.05 -3.31
N LYS A 5 2.91 17.32 -4.11
CA LYS A 5 3.96 16.35 -4.39
C LYS A 5 4.71 16.13 -3.07
N ALA A 6 4.19 15.23 -2.24
CA ALA A 6 4.96 14.70 -1.14
C ALA A 6 5.98 13.75 -1.75
N GLU A 7 7.27 14.09 -1.64
CA GLU A 7 8.32 13.11 -1.85
C GLU A 7 8.14 12.01 -0.81
N LEU A 8 8.06 10.77 -1.29
CA LEU A 8 8.01 9.59 -0.43
C LEU A 8 9.44 9.36 0.05
N ASP A 9 9.69 9.54 1.34
CA ASP A 9 10.98 9.19 1.93
C ASP A 9 11.11 7.67 1.98
N GLU A 10 11.87 7.11 1.04
CA GLU A 10 12.09 5.66 0.92
C GLU A 10 12.73 5.07 2.19
N THR A 11 13.43 5.87 3.00
CA THR A 11 14.05 5.40 4.25
C THR A 11 13.01 5.12 5.35
N LEU A 12 11.87 5.81 5.33
CA LEU A 12 10.77 5.53 6.26
C LEU A 12 10.01 4.25 5.86
N MET A 13 10.06 3.85 4.59
CA MET A 13 9.40 2.63 4.13
C MET A 13 10.00 1.37 4.75
N GLU A 14 11.30 1.37 5.05
CA GLU A 14 11.99 0.25 5.70
C GLU A 14 11.32 -0.18 7.01
N GLN A 15 10.73 0.77 7.75
CA GLN A 15 10.06 0.51 9.03
C GLN A 15 8.73 -0.26 8.88
N PHE A 16 8.13 -0.26 7.69
CA PHE A 16 6.84 -0.90 7.42
C PHE A 16 6.97 -2.28 6.78
N HIS A 17 8.20 -2.78 6.57
CA HIS A 17 8.44 -4.12 6.05
C HIS A 17 8.42 -5.20 7.15
N GLY A 18 8.33 -6.47 6.74
CA GLY A 18 8.47 -7.63 7.63
C GLY A 18 7.18 -8.11 8.30
N THR A 19 6.09 -7.35 8.24
CA THR A 19 4.78 -7.84 8.69
C THR A 19 4.16 -8.74 7.64
N VAL A 20 3.91 -9.99 8.01
CA VAL A 20 3.22 -10.96 7.14
C VAL A 20 1.73 -10.96 7.49
N SER A 21 0.89 -10.80 6.47
CA SER A 21 -0.57 -10.90 6.65
C SER A 21 -0.97 -12.32 7.03
N LEU A 22 -2.09 -12.46 7.74
CA LEU A 22 -2.69 -13.78 7.92
C LEU A 22 -2.98 -14.39 6.55
N PRO A 23 -2.80 -15.71 6.37
CA PRO A 23 -3.14 -16.37 5.12
C PRO A 23 -4.61 -16.14 4.75
N PHE A 24 -4.88 -15.89 3.48
CA PHE A 24 -6.23 -15.77 2.95
C PHE A 24 -6.30 -16.39 1.56
N GLU A 25 -7.43 -16.98 1.24
CA GLU A 25 -7.69 -17.51 -0.09
C GLU A 25 -7.93 -16.36 -1.07
N PRO A 26 -7.43 -16.46 -2.32
CA PRO A 26 -7.68 -15.45 -3.32
C PRO A 26 -9.16 -15.43 -3.72
N GLY A 27 -9.75 -14.24 -3.75
CA GLY A 27 -11.14 -14.05 -4.19
C GLY A 27 -11.32 -14.26 -5.70
N GLU A 28 -12.58 -14.19 -6.17
CA GLU A 28 -13.01 -14.44 -7.56
C GLU A 28 -12.14 -13.73 -8.60
N HIS A 29 -11.76 -12.49 -8.33
CA HIS A 29 -11.03 -11.66 -9.29
C HIS A 29 -9.52 -11.83 -9.24
N ARG A 30 -8.97 -12.73 -8.41
CA ARG A 30 -7.52 -12.99 -8.29
C ARG A 30 -6.70 -11.69 -8.18
N ARG A 31 -7.16 -10.74 -7.35
CA ARG A 31 -6.53 -9.43 -7.17
C ARG A 31 -6.39 -9.09 -5.70
N ILE A 32 -5.28 -8.44 -5.33
CA ILE A 32 -5.01 -7.90 -4.01
C ILE A 32 -5.03 -6.38 -4.10
N ALA A 33 -5.81 -5.72 -3.24
CA ALA A 33 -5.78 -4.27 -3.07
C ALA A 33 -4.97 -3.92 -1.81
N VAL A 34 -3.90 -3.16 -1.98
CA VAL A 34 -3.04 -2.65 -0.90
C VAL A 34 -3.33 -1.16 -0.74
N LYS A 35 -3.83 -0.77 0.42
CA LYS A 35 -4.08 0.63 0.80
C LYS A 35 -3.07 1.04 1.87
N ILE A 36 -2.38 2.14 1.63
CA ILE A 36 -1.45 2.77 2.57
C ILE A 36 -2.06 4.12 2.97
N VAL A 37 -2.14 4.38 4.27
CA VAL A 37 -2.59 5.65 4.83
C VAL A 37 -1.49 6.17 5.74
N ASP A 38 -0.98 7.37 5.47
CA ASP A 38 0.00 8.01 6.34
C ASP A 38 -0.66 8.85 7.45
N ASP A 39 0.13 9.32 8.41
CA ASP A 39 -0.29 10.16 9.53
C ASP A 39 -0.79 11.55 9.12
N ARG A 40 -0.44 11.99 7.90
CA ARG A 40 -0.95 13.21 7.27
C ARG A 40 -2.32 13.00 6.61
N GLY A 41 -2.82 11.76 6.56
CA GLY A 41 -4.07 11.38 5.93
C GLY A 41 -3.98 11.20 4.41
N ILE A 42 -2.78 11.10 3.85
CA ILE A 42 -2.58 10.79 2.43
C ILE A 42 -2.82 9.30 2.22
N GLU A 43 -3.65 8.98 1.23
CA GLU A 43 -3.97 7.61 0.86
C GLU A 43 -3.31 7.23 -0.46
N SER A 44 -2.63 6.08 -0.47
CA SER A 44 -2.09 5.46 -1.68
C SER A 44 -2.71 4.07 -1.85
N LEU A 45 -3.14 3.75 -3.07
CA LEU A 45 -3.79 2.48 -3.41
C LEU A 45 -3.04 1.80 -4.54
N LYS A 46 -2.69 0.52 -4.35
CA LYS A 46 -2.12 -0.34 -5.38
C LYS A 46 -2.95 -1.62 -5.51
N VAL A 47 -3.33 -1.96 -6.74
CA VAL A 47 -3.94 -3.26 -7.05
C VAL A 47 -2.89 -4.16 -7.71
N ILE A 48 -2.79 -5.39 -7.23
CA ILE A 48 -1.84 -6.42 -7.68
C ILE A 48 -2.66 -7.61 -8.20
N THR A 49 -2.36 -8.10 -9.39
CA THR A 49 -3.00 -9.28 -9.97
C THR A 49 -2.23 -10.54 -9.55
N LEU A 50 -2.94 -11.61 -9.20
CA LEU A 50 -2.41 -12.92 -8.84
C LEU A 50 -2.50 -13.84 -10.06
N GLU A 51 -1.37 -14.10 -10.72
CA GLU A 51 -1.24 -15.08 -11.81
C GLU A 51 -1.63 -16.50 -11.36
#